data_AF-A0A4T2GTE2-F1
#
_entry.id   AF-A0A4T2GTE2-F1
#
_cell.length_a   1.000
_cell.length_b   1.000
_cell.length_c   1.000
_cell.angle_alpha   90.00
_cell.angle_beta   90.00
_cell.angle_gamma   90.00
#
_symmetry.space_group_name_H-M   'P 1'
#
loop_
_entity.id
_entity.type
_entity.pdbx_description
1 polymer ?
#
loop_
_entity_poly.entity_id
_entity_poly.type
_entity_poly.pdbx_seq_one_letter_code
_entity_poly.pdbx_strand_id
1 'polypeptide(L)'
;MKNKHLTLSDRNDIQIGIEQLKPFSAIAVKLGKDPSTISKEVRRNRVIKENSSTSNCEACPLLKKAPYVCNACPKKRNNCGYQKQFYYAKRAQLDYEAKLSDSRTGVALNKEE
;
A
#
# COMPACT_ATOMS: atom_id res chain seq x y z
N MET A 1 -23.71 -5.43 6.57
CA MET A 1 -23.02 -4.77 5.43
C MET A 1 -21.89 -5.67 4.95
N LYS A 2 -21.92 -6.13 3.69
CA LYS A 2 -20.89 -7.05 3.16
C LYS A 2 -19.54 -6.32 3.06
N ASN A 3 -18.59 -6.73 3.91
CA ASN A 3 -17.15 -6.45 3.91
C ASN A 3 -16.73 -4.97 3.92
N LYS A 4 -16.79 -4.33 5.10
CA LYS A 4 -16.29 -2.96 5.35
C LYS A 4 -14.77 -2.82 5.15
N HIS A 5 -14.03 -3.91 5.27
CA HIS A 5 -12.57 -3.93 5.18
C HIS A 5 -12.11 -4.67 3.92
N LEU A 6 -10.95 -4.26 3.38
CA LEU A 6 -10.25 -5.01 2.35
C LEU A 6 -9.75 -6.31 2.96
N THR A 7 -9.95 -7.42 2.25
CA THR A 7 -9.37 -8.72 2.56
C THR A 7 -7.96 -8.83 1.99
N LEU A 8 -7.21 -9.88 2.38
CA LEU A 8 -5.93 -10.18 1.74
C LEU A 8 -6.09 -10.43 0.23
N SER A 9 -7.18 -11.08 -0.20
CA SER A 9 -7.48 -11.29 -1.62
C SER A 9 -7.63 -9.96 -2.36
N ASP A 10 -8.39 -9.02 -1.79
CA ASP A 10 -8.57 -7.69 -2.38
C ASP A 10 -7.22 -6.96 -2.53
N ARG A 11 -6.36 -7.06 -1.50
CA ARG A 11 -5.02 -6.45 -1.53
C ARG A 11 -4.11 -7.06 -2.59
N ASN A 12 -4.16 -8.38 -2.77
CA ASN A 12 -3.42 -9.06 -3.83
C ASN A 12 -3.89 -8.60 -5.21
N ASP A 13 -5.20 -8.48 -5.41
CA ASP A 13 -5.78 -7.96 -6.65
C ASP A 13 -5.37 -6.51 -6.94
N ILE A 14 -5.27 -5.66 -5.91
CA ILE A 14 -4.73 -4.31 -6.03
C ILE A 14 -3.26 -4.37 -6.49
N GLN A 15 -2.43 -5.19 -5.85
CA GLN A 15 -1.02 -5.31 -6.21
C GLN A 15 -0.83 -5.77 -7.66
N ILE A 16 -1.53 -6.84 -8.06
CA ILE A 16 -1.49 -7.37 -9.43
C ILE A 16 -1.98 -6.31 -10.42
N GLY A 17 -3.07 -5.62 -10.11
CA GLY A 17 -3.61 -4.56 -10.96
C GLY A 17 -2.62 -3.42 -11.18
N ILE A 18 -1.92 -3.00 -10.12
CA ILE A 18 -0.86 -1.98 -10.21
C ILE A 18 0.29 -2.48 -11.10
N GLU A 19 0.74 -3.72 -10.93
CA GLU A 19 1.82 -4.31 -11.72
C GLU A 19 1.46 -4.45 -13.21
N GLN A 20 0.17 -4.61 -13.51
CA GLN A 20 -0.38 -4.61 -14.87
C GLN A 20 -0.69 -3.20 -15.41
N LEU A 21 -0.28 -2.12 -14.73
CA LEU A 21 -0.55 -0.73 -15.11
C LEU A 21 -2.04 -0.39 -15.26
N LYS A 22 -2.93 -1.12 -14.56
CA LYS A 22 -4.37 -0.82 -14.60
C LYS A 22 -4.66 0.45 -13.81
N PRO A 23 -5.57 1.32 -14.28
CA PRO A 23 -6.03 2.45 -13.50
C PRO A 23 -6.80 1.97 -12.28
N PHE A 24 -6.80 2.76 -11.20
CA PHE A 24 -7.54 2.40 -9.97
C PHE A 24 -9.03 2.19 -10.21
N SER A 25 -9.64 2.89 -11.17
CA SER A 25 -11.03 2.68 -11.56
C SER A 25 -11.30 1.24 -12.02
N ALA A 26 -10.43 0.67 -12.86
CA ALA A 26 -10.59 -0.70 -13.35
C ALA A 26 -10.42 -1.73 -12.23
N ILE A 27 -9.47 -1.50 -11.32
CA ILE A 27 -9.25 -2.36 -10.15
C ILE A 27 -10.46 -2.26 -9.19
N ALA A 28 -11.01 -1.06 -9.01
CA ALA A 28 -12.17 -0.79 -8.17
C ALA A 28 -13.42 -1.53 -8.65
N VAL A 29 -13.68 -1.50 -9.96
CA VAL A 29 -14.78 -2.23 -10.60
C VAL A 29 -14.64 -3.73 -10.35
N LYS A 30 -13.44 -4.31 -10.52
CA LYS A 30 -13.18 -5.73 -10.24
C LYS A 30 -13.50 -6.11 -8.80
N LEU A 31 -13.15 -5.25 -7.84
CA LEU A 31 -13.30 -5.51 -6.41
C LEU A 31 -14.67 -5.11 -5.85
N GLY A 32 -15.53 -4.46 -6.64
CA GLY A 32 -16.77 -3.86 -6.13
C GLY A 32 -16.51 -2.81 -5.05
N LYS A 33 -15.41 -2.05 -5.17
CA LYS A 33 -15.01 -0.99 -4.22
C LYS A 33 -14.97 0.36 -4.90
N ASP A 34 -14.84 1.42 -4.10
CA ASP A 34 -14.63 2.77 -4.61
C ASP A 34 -13.14 3.01 -4.96
N PRO A 35 -12.79 3.66 -6.08
CA PRO A 35 -11.39 3.94 -6.45
C PRO A 35 -10.61 4.73 -5.39
N SER A 36 -11.27 5.58 -4.60
CA SER A 36 -10.61 6.29 -3.50
C SER A 36 -10.19 5.33 -2.38
N THR A 37 -10.90 4.20 -2.20
CA THR A 37 -10.52 3.16 -1.23
C THR A 37 -9.17 2.57 -1.59
N ILE A 38 -8.99 2.22 -2.87
CA ILE A 38 -7.71 1.70 -3.40
C ILE A 38 -6.63 2.77 -3.30
N SER A 39 -6.93 4.02 -3.70
CA SER A 39 -5.96 5.11 -3.59
C SER A 39 -5.51 5.34 -2.15
N LYS A 40 -6.41 5.27 -1.16
CA LYS A 40 -6.10 5.43 0.26
C LYS A 40 -5.27 4.25 0.76
N GLU A 41 -5.65 3.03 0.41
CA GLU A 41 -4.92 1.79 0.75
C GLU A 41 -3.46 1.86 0.27
N VAL A 42 -3.25 2.15 -1.02
CA VAL A 42 -1.91 2.19 -1.63
C VAL A 42 -1.06 3.30 -1.00
N ARG A 43 -1.62 4.50 -0.80
CA ARG A 43 -0.88 5.59 -0.15
C ARG A 43 -0.51 5.24 1.28
N ARG A 44 -1.44 4.70 2.09
CA ARG A 44 -1.20 4.43 3.52
C ARG A 44 -0.20 3.30 3.76
N ASN A 45 -0.20 2.28 2.92
CA ASN A 45 0.60 1.05 3.13
C ASN A 45 1.77 0.92 2.13
N ARG A 46 2.22 2.02 1.51
CA ARG A 46 3.43 2.00 0.68
C ARG A 46 4.68 1.91 1.55
N VAL A 47 5.63 1.13 1.07
CA VAL A 47 6.93 0.92 1.69
C VAL A 47 7.97 1.70 0.93
N ILE A 48 8.72 2.51 1.66
CA ILE A 48 9.88 3.20 1.12
C ILE A 48 11.07 2.23 1.16
N LYS A 49 11.74 2.03 0.02
CA LYS A 49 12.97 1.24 -0.07
C LYS A 49 14.14 2.20 -0.19
N GLU A 50 14.94 2.29 0.87
CA GLU A 50 16.19 3.02 0.87
C GLU A 50 17.20 2.31 -0.05
N ASN A 51 17.97 3.10 -0.78
CA ASN A 51 19.05 2.58 -1.60
C ASN A 51 20.34 3.20 -1.06
N SER A 52 21.31 2.37 -0.68
CA SER A 52 22.56 2.82 -0.05
C SER A 52 23.39 3.78 -0.93
N SER A 53 23.03 3.89 -2.22
CA SER A 53 23.74 4.64 -3.25
C SER A 53 22.99 5.89 -3.74
N THR A 54 21.77 6.17 -3.28
CA THR A 54 21.02 7.37 -3.71
C THR A 54 21.35 8.54 -2.80
N SER A 55 22.11 9.50 -3.33
CA SER A 55 22.46 10.77 -2.66
C SER A 55 21.32 11.79 -2.64
N ASN A 56 20.30 11.62 -3.48
CA ASN A 56 19.14 12.50 -3.53
C ASN A 56 18.00 11.95 -2.66
N CYS A 57 17.63 12.70 -1.63
CA CYS A 57 16.46 12.46 -0.77
C CYS A 57 15.11 12.80 -1.46
N GLU A 58 15.11 13.09 -2.76
CA GLU A 58 13.91 13.49 -3.49
C GLU A 58 13.05 12.31 -3.94
N ALA A 59 11.73 12.49 -3.88
CA ALA A 59 10.77 11.52 -4.37
C ALA A 59 10.74 11.48 -5.91
N CYS A 60 10.64 10.28 -6.48
CA CYS A 60 10.54 10.11 -7.93
C CYS A 60 9.31 10.88 -8.49
N PRO A 61 9.46 11.69 -9.56
CA PRO A 61 8.37 12.50 -10.10
C PRO A 61 7.18 11.66 -10.60
N LEU A 62 7.41 10.40 -10.98
CA LEU A 62 6.35 9.47 -11.37
C LEU A 62 5.40 9.12 -10.22
N LEU A 63 5.83 9.30 -8.96
CA LEU A 63 5.01 9.05 -7.78
C LEU A 63 4.01 10.19 -7.49
N LYS A 64 4.09 11.31 -8.21
CA LYS A 64 3.11 12.41 -8.11
C LYS A 64 1.73 12.02 -8.66
N LYS A 65 1.67 10.94 -9.47
CA LYS A 65 0.44 10.41 -10.06
C LYS A 65 0.19 8.98 -9.61
N ALA A 66 -1.05 8.51 -9.74
CA ALA A 66 -1.39 7.12 -9.48
C ALA A 66 -0.52 6.21 -10.37
N PRO A 67 0.01 5.08 -9.84
CA PRO A 67 -0.37 4.44 -8.58
C PRO A 67 0.43 4.89 -7.34
N TYR A 68 1.23 5.97 -7.42
CA TYR A 68 2.09 6.48 -6.33
C TYR A 68 3.17 5.50 -5.84
N VAL A 69 3.42 4.42 -6.59
CA VAL A 69 4.39 3.37 -6.27
C VAL A 69 5.13 2.91 -7.52
N CYS A 70 6.31 2.33 -7.35
CA CYS A 70 7.22 1.86 -8.37
C CYS A 70 6.97 0.41 -8.81
N ASN A 71 5.89 -0.23 -8.36
CA ASN A 71 5.59 -1.64 -8.66
C ASN A 71 5.58 -1.97 -10.16
N ALA A 72 5.18 -1.02 -11.01
CA ALA A 72 5.19 -1.13 -12.47
C ALA A 72 6.15 -0.15 -13.16
N CYS A 73 7.14 0.39 -12.42
CA CYS A 73 8.11 1.32 -12.99
C CYS A 73 9.03 0.60 -14.00
N PRO A 74 9.31 1.18 -15.19
CA PRO A 74 10.27 0.62 -16.13
C PRO A 74 11.67 0.42 -15.53
N LYS A 75 12.07 1.33 -14.62
CA LYS A 75 13.33 1.25 -13.86
C LYS A 75 13.14 0.55 -12.49
N LYS A 76 12.17 -0.37 -12.35
CA LYS A 76 11.94 -1.10 -11.09
C LYS A 76 13.19 -1.83 -10.59
N ARG A 77 13.92 -2.51 -11.48
CA ARG A 77 15.13 -3.27 -11.15
C ARG A 77 16.42 -2.45 -11.18
N ASN A 78 16.45 -1.34 -11.92
CA ASN A 78 17.64 -0.53 -12.13
C ASN A 78 17.70 0.66 -11.18
N ASN A 79 18.87 1.25 -10.92
CA ASN A 79 18.94 2.51 -10.18
C ASN A 79 18.33 3.64 -11.03
N CYS A 80 17.28 4.29 -10.53
CA CYS A 80 16.68 5.47 -11.18
C CYS A 80 17.10 6.79 -10.53
N GLY A 81 17.95 6.76 -9.50
CA GLY A 81 18.44 7.95 -8.79
C GLY A 81 17.47 8.52 -7.75
N TYR A 82 16.31 7.90 -7.54
CA TYR A 82 15.27 8.36 -6.60
C TYR A 82 14.94 7.29 -5.56
N GLN A 83 14.43 7.74 -4.42
CA GLN A 83 13.88 6.85 -3.39
C GLN A 83 12.66 6.10 -3.93
N LYS A 84 12.73 4.76 -3.90
CA LYS A 84 11.66 3.92 -4.45
C LYS A 84 10.59 3.66 -3.42
N GLN A 85 9.34 3.56 -3.88
CA GLN A 85 8.19 3.25 -3.04
C GLN A 85 7.46 2.06 -3.63
N PHE A 86 7.04 1.09 -2.81
CA PHE A 86 6.38 -0.13 -3.28
C PHE A 86 5.16 -0.46 -2.42
N TYR A 87 4.11 -0.95 -3.06
CA TYR A 87 2.97 -1.54 -2.37
C TYR A 87 3.14 -3.07 -2.36
N TYR A 88 2.98 -3.69 -1.20
CA TYR A 88 3.00 -5.14 -1.04
C TYR A 88 1.76 -5.58 -0.26
N ALA A 89 0.91 -6.38 -0.90
CA ALA A 89 -0.38 -6.82 -0.34
C ALA A 89 -0.22 -7.53 1.00
N LYS A 90 0.74 -8.46 1.08
CA LYS A 90 1.02 -9.23 2.30
C LYS A 90 1.44 -8.32 3.46
N ARG A 91 2.28 -7.31 3.20
CA ARG A 91 2.70 -6.37 4.25
C ARG A 91 1.56 -5.47 4.70
N ALA A 92 0.76 -4.96 3.76
CA ALA A 92 -0.42 -4.17 4.08
C ALA A 92 -1.47 -4.96 4.91
N GLN A 93 -1.59 -6.27 4.68
CA GLN A 93 -2.42 -7.15 5.49
C GLN A 93 -1.86 -7.32 6.91
N LEU A 94 -0.55 -7.62 7.04
CA LEU A 94 0.10 -7.77 8.34
C LEU A 94 -0.01 -6.47 9.17
N ASP A 95 0.21 -5.32 8.55
CA ASP A 95 0.07 -4.01 9.22
C ASP A 95 -1.38 -3.75 9.67
N TYR A 96 -2.38 -4.24 8.93
CA TYR A 96 -3.79 -4.14 9.32
C TYR A 96 -4.11 -5.04 10.52
N GLU A 97 -3.62 -6.29 10.50
CA GLU A 97 -3.82 -7.25 11.59
C GLU A 97 -3.15 -6.79 12.88
N ALA A 98 -1.92 -6.27 12.79
CA ALA A 98 -1.20 -5.70 13.92
C ALA A 98 -1.97 -4.51 14.54
N LYS A 99 -2.37 -3.53 13.73
CA LYS A 99 -3.17 -2.38 14.21
C LYS A 99 -4.51 -2.80 14.82
N LEU A 100 -5.15 -3.81 14.25
CA LEU A 100 -6.40 -4.35 14.78
C LEU A 100 -6.20 -5.03 16.13
N SER A 101 -5.09 -5.75 16.31
CA SER A 101 -4.68 -6.34 17.58
C SER A 101 -4.42 -5.26 18.63
N ASP A 102 -3.57 -4.28 18.32
CA ASP A 102 -3.21 -3.18 19.24
C ASP A 102 -4.45 -2.40 19.71
N SER A 103 -5.38 -2.12 18.78
CA SER A 103 -6.64 -1.44 19.10
C SER A 103 -7.55 -2.25 20.04
N ARG A 104 -7.39 -3.57 20.12
CA ARG A 104 -8.21 -4.46 20.95
C ARG A 104 -7.58 -4.80 22.30
N THR A 105 -6.27 -4.60 22.43
CA THR A 105 -5.52 -4.86 23.68
C THR A 105 -5.34 -3.61 24.54
N GLY A 106 -5.46 -2.40 23.99
CA GLY A 106 -5.21 -1.13 24.68
C GLY A 106 -6.19 -0.68 25.77
N VAL A 107 -7.11 -1.52 26.24
CA VAL A 107 -8.02 -1.22 27.37
C VAL A 107 -7.91 -2.28 28.46
N ALA A 108 -6.69 -2.59 28.89
CA ALA A 108 -6.50 -3.13 30.23
C ALA A 108 -6.53 -1.94 31.21
N LEU A 109 -7.72 -1.51 31.60
CA LEU A 109 -7.88 -0.67 32.79
C LEU A 109 -7.39 -1.52 33.97
N ASN A 110 -6.22 -1.18 34.50
CA ASN A 110 -5.73 -1.73 35.76
C ASN A 110 -6.86 -1.63 36.78
N LYS A 111 -7.40 -2.79 37.19
CA LYS A 111 -8.18 -2.88 38.42
C LYS A 111 -7.17 -2.85 39.55
N GLU A 112 -7.15 -1.74 40.26
CA GLU A 112 -6.58 -1.63 41.59
C GLU A 112 -7.37 -2.56 42.53
N GLU A 113 -6.70 -3.51 43.16
CA GLU A 113 -7.02 -4.00 44.51
C GLU A 113 -5.72 -4.34 45.23
#